data_AF-A0A1G7MV99-F1
#
_entry.id   AF-A0A1G7MV99-F1
#
_cell.length_a   1.000
_cell.length_b   1.000
_cell.length_c   1.000
_cell.angle_alpha   90.00
_cell.angle_beta   90.00
_cell.angle_gamma   90.00
#
_symmetry.space_group_name_H-M   'P 1'
#
loop_
_entity.id
_entity.type
_entity.pdbx_description
1 polymer ?
#
loop_
_entity_poly.entity_id
_entity_poly.type
_entity_poly.pdbx_seq_one_letter_code
_entity_poly.pdbx_strand_id
1 'polypeptide(L)' 'MTNQEAIELIGGGTNGEQEQYWLDLGCGTGTFTEALATVLPAHSNITGVDKTTNSFRRK' A
#
# COMPACT_ATOMS: atom_id res chain seq x y z
N MET A 1 11.75 -2.93 -8.16
CA MET A 1 10.67 -3.68 -7.51
C MET A 1 9.41 -3.51 -8.33
N THR A 2 8.77 -4.60 -8.71
CA THR A 2 7.48 -4.63 -9.39
C THR A 2 6.34 -4.65 -8.37
N ASN A 3 5.12 -4.33 -8.78
CA ASN A 3 3.95 -4.42 -7.90
C ASN A 3 3.72 -5.86 -7.41
N GLN A 4 3.95 -6.87 -8.26
CA GLN A 4 3.79 -8.27 -7.90
C GLN A 4 4.76 -8.71 -6.80
N GLU A 5 6.03 -8.31 -6.90
CA GLU A 5 7.04 -8.57 -5.86
C GLU A 5 6.64 -7.91 -4.53
N ALA A 6 6.08 -6.69 -4.58
CA ALA A 6 5.62 -5.98 -3.38
C ALA A 6 4.41 -6.67 -2.72
N ILE A 7 3.46 -7.17 -3.52
CA ILE A 7 2.30 -7.95 -3.05
C ILE A 7 2.75 -9.22 -2.32
N GLU A 8 3.70 -9.95 -2.90
CA GLU A 8 4.23 -11.19 -2.30
C GLU A 8 4.90 -10.94 -0.94
N LEU A 9 5.58 -9.81 -0.80
CA LEU A 9 6.23 -9.44 0.46
C LEU A 9 5.23 -9.11 1.58
N ILE A 10 4.06 -8.56 1.26
CA ILE A 10 3.06 -8.13 2.26
C ILE A 10 1.90 -9.11 2.46
N GLY A 11 1.78 -10.13 1.61
CA GLY A 11 0.63 -11.03 1.57
C GLY A 11 0.31 -11.73 2.90
N GLY A 12 1.31 -12.00 3.74
CA GLY A 12 1.09 -12.64 5.05
C GLY A 12 0.48 -11.72 6.12
N GLY A 13 0.57 -10.39 5.95
CA GLY A 13 0.19 -9.40 6.96
C GLY A 13 -1.18 -8.76 6.75
N THR A 14 -1.80 -8.95 5.58
CA THR A 14 -3.03 -8.25 5.16
C THR A 14 -4.29 -9.10 5.28
N ASN A 15 -4.21 -10.25 5.97
CA ASN A 15 -5.30 -11.20 6.12
C ASN A 15 -6.48 -10.61 6.90
N GLY A 16 -7.57 -10.30 6.20
CA GLY A 16 -8.83 -9.87 6.81
C GLY A 16 -9.90 -9.67 5.76
N GLU A 17 -11.15 -10.03 6.09
CA GLU A 17 -12.30 -9.92 5.18
C GLU A 17 -13.03 -8.57 5.30
N GLN A 18 -12.76 -7.81 6.37
CA GLN A 18 -13.39 -6.52 6.65
C GLN A 18 -12.55 -5.36 6.13
N GLU A 19 -13.17 -4.20 5.91
CA GLU A 19 -12.47 -2.96 5.58
C GLU A 19 -11.35 -2.65 6.59
N GLN A 20 -10.20 -2.20 6.09
CA GLN A 20 -9.01 -1.98 6.92
C GLN A 20 -8.44 -0.57 6.73
N TYR A 21 -7.70 -0.12 7.74
CA TYR A 21 -6.96 1.14 7.72
C TYR A 21 -5.48 0.85 7.84
N TRP A 22 -4.70 1.21 6.82
CA TRP A 22 -3.26 0.96 6.76
C TRP A 22 -2.45 2.25 6.60
N LEU A 23 -1.24 2.21 7.16
CA LEU A 23 -0.27 3.31 7.08
C LEU A 23 1.00 2.80 6.40
N ASP A 24 1.38 3.44 5.29
CA ASP A 24 2.63 3.19 4.57
C ASP A 24 3.65 4.28 4.95
N LEU A 25 4.57 3.93 5.86
CA LEU A 25 5.58 4.84 6.40
C LEU A 25 6.85 4.81 5.55
N GLY A 26 7.29 5.97 5.07
CA GLY A 26 8.35 6.06 4.07
C GLY A 26 7.86 5.59 2.70
N CYS A 27 6.61 5.94 2.35
CA CYS A 27 5.94 5.41 1.16
C CYS A 27 6.64 5.76 -0.16
N GLY A 28 7.54 6.76 -0.16
CA GLY A 28 8.32 7.15 -1.33
C GLY A 28 7.44 7.42 -2.55
N THR A 29 7.60 6.61 -3.60
CA THR A 29 6.79 6.70 -4.83
C THR A 29 5.49 5.91 -4.79
N GLY A 30 5.22 5.17 -3.71
CA GLY A 30 3.95 4.47 -3.48
C GLY A 30 3.92 2.97 -3.84
N THR A 31 5.05 2.30 -4.04
CA THR A 31 5.07 0.88 -4.45
C THR A 31 4.27 -0.02 -3.51
N PHE A 32 4.44 0.12 -2.19
CA PHE A 32 3.69 -0.66 -1.21
C PHE A 32 2.28 -0.13 -0.99
N THR A 33 2.05 1.16 -1.22
CA THR A 33 0.70 1.73 -1.23
C THR A 33 -0.15 1.12 -2.35
N GLU A 34 0.39 0.97 -3.57
CA GLU A 34 -0.28 0.31 -4.70
C GLU A 34 -0.51 -1.19 -4.43
N ALA A 35 0.49 -1.87 -3.85
CA ALA A 35 0.36 -3.27 -3.47
C ALA A 35 -0.74 -3.48 -2.42
N LEU A 36 -0.78 -2.65 -1.38
CA LEU A 36 -1.84 -2.64 -0.36
C LEU A 36 -3.21 -2.43 -0.99
N ALA A 37 -3.35 -1.48 -1.93
CA ALA A 37 -4.61 -1.22 -2.62
C ALA A 37 -5.11 -2.42 -3.45
N THR A 38 -4.19 -3.30 -3.87
CA THR A 38 -4.52 -4.51 -4.63
C THR A 38 -5.03 -5.63 -3.73
N VAL A 39 -4.49 -5.76 -2.51
CA VAL A 39 -4.79 -6.90 -1.62
C VAL A 39 -5.85 -6.61 -0.56
N LEU A 40 -6.04 -5.33 -0.18
CA LEU A 40 -6.98 -4.99 0.87
C LEU A 40 -8.44 -5.13 0.39
N PRO A 41 -9.37 -5.50 1.29
CA PRO A 41 -10.79 -5.54 0.97
C PRO A 41 -11.29 -4.19 0.44
N ALA A 42 -12.34 -4.22 -0.38
CA ALA A 42 -13.00 -3.02 -0.87
C ALA A 42 -13.36 -2.08 0.29
N HIS A 43 -13.36 -0.77 0.02
CA HIS A 43 -13.60 0.31 1.00
C HIS A 43 -12.52 0.49 2.08
N SER A 44 -11.43 -0.29 2.06
CA SER A 44 -10.25 -0.02 2.88
C SER A 44 -9.59 1.33 2.54
N ASN A 45 -8.92 1.92 3.53
CA ASN A 45 -8.21 3.19 3.39
C ASN A 45 -6.72 3.02 3.65
N ILE A 46 -5.90 3.64 2.80
CA ILE A 46 -4.44 3.61 2.93
C ILE A 46 -3.93 5.05 3.01
N THR A 47 -3.16 5.34 4.05
CA THR A 47 -2.47 6.63 4.22
C THR A 47 -0.98 6.41 3.96
N GLY A 48 -0.43 7.11 2.97
CA GLY A 48 1.01 7.16 2.72
C GLY A 48 1.64 8.37 3.41
N VAL A 49 2.75 8.17 4.12
CA VAL A 49 3.51 9.24 4.77
C VAL A 49 4.96 9.15 4.36
N ASP A 50 5.50 10.22 3.77
CA ASP A 50 6.92 10.36 3.47
C ASP A 50 7.40 11.75 3.89
N LYS A 51 8.69 11.88 4.20
CA LYS A 51 9.31 13.17 4.56
C LYS A 51 9.55 14.03 3.33
N THR A 52 9.64 13.41 2.16
CA THR A 52 9.89 14.08 0.90
C THR A 52 8.58 14.24 0.15
N THR A 53 8.42 15.38 -0.52
CA THR A 53 7.30 15.62 -1.45
C THR A 53 7.55 14.88 -2.77
N ASN A 54 8.01 13.63 -2.70
CA ASN A 54 8.23 12.86 -3.90
C ASN A 54 6.89 12.59 -4.56
N SER A 55 6.86 12.66 -5.88
CA SER A 55 5.64 12.71 -6.67
C SER A 55 4.88 11.38 -6.56
N PHE A 56 4.02 11.25 -5.55
CA PHE A 56 3.09 10.15 -5.42
C PHE A 56 2.22 10.15 -6.69
N ARG A 57 2.53 9.25 -7.63
CA ARG A 57 1.81 9.15 -8.90
C ARG A 57 0.58 8.30 -8.66
N ARG A 58 -0.57 8.95 -8.51
CA ARG A 58 -1.85 8.26 -8.78
C ARG A 58 -1.85 7.94 -10.28
N LYS A 59 -1.65 6.68 -10.63
CA LYS A 59 -1.91 6.17 -11.98
C LYS A 59 -3.40 5.95 -12.20
#